data_AF-A0A524I8Z1-F1
#
_entry.id   AF-A0A524I8Z1-F1
#
_cell.length_a   1.000
_cell.length_b   1.000
_cell.length_c   1.000
_cell.angle_alpha   90.00
_cell.angle_beta   90.00
_cell.angle_gamma   90.00
#
_symmetry.space_group_name_H-M   'P 1'
#
loop_
_entity.id
_entity.type
_entity.pdbx_description
1 polymer ?
#
loop_
_entity_poly.entity_id
_entity_poly.type
_entity_poly.pdbx_seq_one_letter_code
_entity_poly.pdbx_strand_id
1 'polypeptide(L)'
;WVKSTHLEWKEGPYAKQGVKCHDCHMTYAPGKTAAMGDSYPDARQHLFHGAHDPGKVRGTIELRIHPDIREAVPGDPVKFTIALFNQKTGHKFPSGSVEDRIVWMHVEAVDSKGKVYHLPVDKKGFSGEEYTIGADVLAYQDMGIALNDPNFKGVQRDGIPVGDRIFRMAYFDPQGRMTIQQWNTKSLGTDYRIGPRETKLETCTFRLPDGVALGDLTVTAVLNYQKLVKPVADFLGVPADEAEVIEVNRHSTTVKIVD
;
A
#
# COMPACT_ATOMS: atom_id res chain seq x y z
N TRP A 1 -19.88 5.01 -6.39
CA TRP A 1 -18.85 5.99 -6.79
C TRP A 1 -17.61 5.23 -7.20
N VAL A 2 -17.00 5.54 -8.34
CA VAL A 2 -15.76 4.88 -8.79
C VAL A 2 -14.53 5.56 -8.18
N LYS A 3 -14.52 6.90 -8.12
CA LYS A 3 -13.49 7.70 -7.45
C LYS A 3 -14.14 8.47 -6.31
N SER A 4 -13.63 8.31 -5.09
CA SER A 4 -14.30 8.82 -3.88
C SER A 4 -13.40 9.65 -2.98
N THR A 5 -12.26 10.18 -3.47
CA THR A 5 -11.30 10.96 -2.67
C THR A 5 -11.95 12.09 -1.88
N HIS A 6 -12.91 12.81 -2.48
CA HIS A 6 -13.65 13.85 -1.77
C HIS A 6 -14.50 13.30 -0.62
N LEU A 7 -15.17 12.16 -0.82
CA LEU A 7 -15.99 11.54 0.23
C LEU A 7 -15.12 11.03 1.38
N GLU A 8 -14.00 10.37 1.03
CA GLU A 8 -12.99 9.92 2.00
C GLU A 8 -12.46 11.07 2.88
N TRP A 9 -12.21 12.23 2.27
CA TRP A 9 -11.83 13.44 2.99
C TRP A 9 -12.97 14.01 3.82
N LYS A 10 -14.16 14.14 3.23
CA LYS A 10 -15.35 14.75 3.83
C LYS A 10 -15.80 14.00 5.09
N GLU A 11 -15.70 12.68 5.08
CA GLU A 11 -16.03 11.81 6.21
C GLU A 11 -14.93 11.85 7.31
N GLY A 12 -13.70 12.18 6.92
CA GLY A 12 -12.52 12.19 7.78
C GLY A 12 -12.41 13.39 8.73
N PRO A 13 -11.43 13.35 9.66
CA PRO A 13 -11.23 14.41 10.65
C PRO A 13 -10.73 15.72 10.05
N TYR A 14 -10.04 15.67 8.91
CA TYR A 14 -9.47 16.85 8.24
C TYR A 14 -10.56 17.80 7.72
N ALA A 15 -11.62 17.27 7.12
CA ALA A 15 -12.76 18.07 6.69
C ALA A 15 -13.45 18.78 7.87
N LYS A 16 -13.62 18.07 9.00
CA LYS A 16 -14.21 18.63 10.24
C LYS A 16 -13.36 19.77 10.82
N GLN A 17 -12.07 19.77 10.55
CA GLN A 17 -11.12 20.81 10.96
C GLN A 17 -10.96 21.93 9.93
N GLY A 18 -11.70 21.88 8.81
CA GLY A 18 -11.64 22.87 7.75
C GLY A 18 -10.37 22.78 6.89
N VAL A 19 -9.56 21.71 7.02
CA VAL A 19 -8.38 21.51 6.18
C VAL A 19 -8.82 21.11 4.77
N LYS A 20 -8.45 21.91 3.78
CA LYS A 20 -8.82 21.78 2.37
C LYS A 20 -7.70 21.11 1.58
N CYS A 21 -8.02 20.62 0.38
CA CYS A 21 -7.03 20.05 -0.54
C CYS A 21 -5.85 21.00 -0.78
N HIS A 22 -6.14 22.30 -0.92
CA HIS A 22 -5.14 23.34 -1.17
C HIS A 22 -4.14 23.49 -0.01
N ASP A 23 -4.52 23.23 1.23
CA ASP A 23 -3.63 23.38 2.38
C ASP A 23 -2.45 22.38 2.32
N CYS A 24 -2.64 21.24 1.64
CA CYS A 24 -1.61 20.21 1.48
C CYS A 24 -1.05 20.08 0.05
N HIS A 25 -1.81 20.46 -0.98
CA HIS A 25 -1.40 20.32 -2.40
C HIS A 25 -1.10 21.65 -3.09
N MET A 26 -1.45 22.78 -2.47
CA MET A 26 -1.10 24.12 -2.90
C MET A 26 -0.60 24.96 -1.73
N THR A 27 0.50 24.51 -1.11
CA THR A 27 1.06 25.18 0.07
C THR A 27 1.31 26.66 -0.18
N TYR A 28 1.24 27.47 0.87
CA TYR A 28 1.35 28.92 0.78
C TYR A 28 2.82 29.35 0.95
N ALA A 29 3.29 30.25 0.10
CA ALA A 29 4.59 30.89 0.24
C ALA A 29 4.57 32.28 -0.40
N PRO A 30 5.43 33.22 0.03
CA PRO A 30 5.56 34.51 -0.64
C PRO A 30 5.89 34.34 -2.14
N GLY A 31 5.19 35.05 -3.00
CA GLY A 31 5.42 34.95 -4.44
C GLY A 31 4.48 35.79 -5.29
N LYS A 32 4.77 35.83 -6.59
CA LYS A 32 3.90 36.43 -7.61
C LYS A 32 3.04 35.36 -8.26
N THR A 33 1.79 35.68 -8.55
CA THR A 33 0.86 34.78 -9.26
C THR A 33 0.80 35.06 -10.76
N ALA A 34 1.36 36.17 -11.22
CA ALA A 34 1.53 36.53 -12.62
C ALA A 34 2.83 37.31 -12.83
N ALA A 35 3.43 37.23 -14.03
CA ALA A 35 4.73 37.85 -14.33
C ALA A 35 4.79 39.36 -14.00
N MET A 36 3.70 40.08 -14.30
CA MET A 36 3.54 41.51 -14.03
C MET A 36 2.61 41.80 -12.84
N GLY A 37 2.26 40.78 -12.06
CA GLY A 37 1.34 40.91 -10.94
C GLY A 37 2.00 41.37 -9.64
N ASP A 38 1.14 41.61 -8.65
CA ASP A 38 1.53 41.92 -7.29
C ASP A 38 2.24 40.72 -6.62
N SER A 39 3.06 41.03 -5.61
CA SER A 39 3.62 40.04 -4.72
C SER A 39 2.67 39.79 -3.56
N TYR A 40 2.36 38.53 -3.29
CA TYR A 40 1.51 38.11 -2.17
C TYR A 40 2.37 37.40 -1.11
N PRO A 41 2.10 37.59 0.20
CA PRO A 41 2.80 36.86 1.26
C PRO A 41 2.44 35.37 1.31
N ASP A 42 1.32 34.98 0.70
CA ASP A 42 0.69 33.66 0.80
C ASP A 42 0.27 33.11 -0.57
N ALA A 43 1.06 33.38 -1.61
CA ALA A 43 0.80 32.84 -2.93
C ALA A 43 0.72 31.30 -2.88
N ARG A 44 -0.35 30.75 -3.46
CA ARG A 44 -0.59 29.31 -3.54
C ARG A 44 0.34 28.70 -4.58
N GLN A 45 1.21 27.80 -4.13
CA GLN A 45 2.13 27.10 -5.02
C GLN A 45 1.35 26.05 -5.82
N HIS A 46 1.28 26.17 -7.15
CA HIS A 46 0.52 25.25 -8.02
C HIS A 46 1.27 23.92 -8.24
N LEU A 47 1.63 23.24 -7.15
CA LEU A 47 2.47 22.05 -7.17
C LEU A 47 1.70 20.79 -7.54
N PHE A 48 0.53 20.56 -6.90
CA PHE A 48 -0.39 19.44 -7.17
C PHE A 48 0.25 18.04 -7.30
N HIS A 49 1.42 17.83 -6.70
CA HIS A 49 2.10 16.54 -6.72
C HIS A 49 1.22 15.44 -6.10
N GLY A 50 1.39 14.23 -6.63
CA GLY A 50 0.61 13.05 -6.26
C GLY A 50 1.41 11.77 -6.50
N ALA A 51 0.79 10.79 -7.16
CA ALA A 51 1.35 9.45 -7.34
C ALA A 51 2.64 9.41 -8.17
N HIS A 52 2.82 10.35 -9.10
CA HIS A 52 4.01 10.47 -9.97
C HIS A 52 5.17 11.24 -9.33
N ASP A 53 5.06 11.63 -8.07
CA ASP A 53 6.14 12.26 -7.31
C ASP A 53 6.53 11.36 -6.13
N PRO A 54 7.68 10.66 -6.20
CA PRO A 54 8.14 9.80 -5.11
C PRO A 54 8.31 10.54 -3.78
N GLY A 55 8.69 11.82 -3.81
CA GLY A 55 8.81 12.67 -2.62
C GLY A 55 7.45 12.94 -1.95
N LYS A 56 6.37 13.01 -2.73
CA LYS A 56 5.02 13.13 -2.19
C LYS A 56 4.52 11.81 -1.58
N VAL A 57 4.81 10.68 -2.23
CA VAL A 57 4.43 9.32 -1.78
C VAL A 57 5.16 8.96 -0.48
N ARG A 58 6.47 9.21 -0.40
CA ARG A 58 7.30 8.87 0.77
C ARG A 58 6.77 9.49 2.07
N GLY A 59 6.78 8.67 3.12
CA GLY A 59 6.33 9.04 4.46
C GLY A 59 4.83 9.31 4.58
N THR A 60 4.01 8.96 3.58
CA THR A 60 2.55 9.11 3.69
C THR A 60 1.96 8.23 4.77
N ILE A 61 2.48 7.01 4.86
CA ILE A 61 2.22 6.08 5.95
C ILE A 61 3.52 5.89 6.73
N GLU A 62 3.42 5.99 8.05
CA GLU A 62 4.50 5.66 8.95
C GLU A 62 4.42 4.20 9.37
N LEU A 63 5.59 3.59 9.63
CA LEU A 63 5.75 2.20 10.04
C LEU A 63 6.52 2.09 11.35
N ARG A 64 6.05 1.23 12.27
CA ARG A 64 6.84 0.77 13.42
C ARG A 64 6.65 -0.72 13.59
N ILE A 65 7.74 -1.48 13.65
CA ILE A 65 7.73 -2.93 13.90
C ILE A 65 8.29 -3.22 15.29
N HIS A 66 7.59 -4.06 16.04
CA HIS A 66 7.95 -4.45 17.41
C HIS A 66 7.85 -5.96 17.55
N PRO A 67 8.92 -6.66 17.98
CA PRO A 67 8.81 -8.05 18.37
C PRO A 67 8.20 -8.15 19.78
N ASP A 68 7.53 -9.25 20.06
CA ASP A 68 7.04 -9.58 21.40
C ASP A 68 8.17 -9.99 22.36
N ILE A 69 9.23 -10.62 21.83
CA ILE A 69 10.45 -10.98 22.55
C ILE A 69 11.70 -10.42 21.88
N ARG A 70 12.76 -10.16 22.67
CA ARG A 70 14.03 -9.59 22.18
C ARG A 70 15.17 -10.60 22.09
N GLU A 71 15.02 -11.75 22.71
CA GLU A 71 15.93 -12.88 22.67
C GLU A 71 15.11 -14.15 22.41
N ALA A 72 15.59 -15.06 21.57
CA ALA A 72 14.89 -16.28 21.18
C ALA A 72 15.89 -17.37 20.76
N VAL A 73 15.50 -18.64 20.87
CA VAL A 73 16.30 -19.79 20.40
C VAL A 73 15.70 -20.39 19.12
N PRO A 74 16.48 -21.14 18.31
CA PRO A 74 15.94 -21.88 17.18
C PRO A 74 14.72 -22.72 17.59
N GLY A 75 13.66 -22.67 16.76
CA GLY A 75 12.37 -23.31 17.04
C GLY A 75 11.33 -22.42 17.71
N ASP A 76 11.73 -21.32 18.37
CA ASP A 76 10.80 -20.41 19.02
C ASP A 76 9.91 -19.66 18.00
N PRO A 77 8.63 -19.43 18.32
CA PRO A 77 7.80 -18.48 17.60
C PRO A 77 8.07 -17.06 18.11
N VAL A 78 8.48 -16.16 17.20
CA VAL A 78 8.57 -14.71 17.48
C VAL A 78 7.43 -14.01 16.73
N LYS A 79 6.64 -13.21 17.45
CA LYS A 79 5.56 -12.42 16.84
C LYS A 79 6.01 -10.98 16.66
N PHE A 80 5.97 -10.52 15.41
CA PHE A 80 6.20 -9.13 15.06
C PHE A 80 4.86 -8.42 14.90
N THR A 81 4.65 -7.32 15.63
CA THR A 81 3.52 -6.41 15.45
C THR A 81 3.98 -5.18 14.69
N ILE A 82 3.35 -4.89 13.55
CA ILE A 82 3.66 -3.76 12.69
C ILE A 82 2.51 -2.75 12.75
N ALA A 83 2.77 -1.57 13.26
CA ALA A 83 1.86 -0.44 13.24
C ALA A 83 2.06 0.38 11.96
N LEU A 84 0.99 0.56 11.20
CA LEU A 84 0.92 1.42 10.01
C LEU A 84 -0.07 2.55 10.27
N PHE A 85 0.37 3.80 10.20
CA PHE A 85 -0.50 4.93 10.53
C PHE A 85 -0.39 6.09 9.55
N ASN A 86 -1.55 6.68 9.24
CA ASN A 86 -1.66 7.80 8.31
C ASN A 86 -1.88 9.10 9.07
N GLN A 87 -0.81 9.88 9.25
CA GLN A 87 -0.87 11.21 9.85
C GLN A 87 -0.67 12.33 8.82
N LYS A 88 -0.50 11.99 7.54
CA LYS A 88 -0.13 12.94 6.48
C LYS A 88 -1.30 13.33 5.59
N THR A 89 -2.12 12.38 5.12
CA THR A 89 -3.19 12.69 4.15
C THR A 89 -4.56 12.81 4.81
N GLY A 90 -5.33 13.80 4.35
CA GLY A 90 -6.72 13.98 4.77
C GLY A 90 -7.72 12.99 4.15
N HIS A 91 -7.28 12.14 3.21
CA HIS A 91 -8.03 11.07 2.56
C HIS A 91 -7.35 9.71 2.80
N LYS A 92 -7.97 8.61 2.35
CA LYS A 92 -7.39 7.26 2.46
C LYS A 92 -6.11 7.13 1.61
N PHE A 93 -5.24 6.19 1.93
CA PHE A 93 -4.08 5.85 1.12
C PHE A 93 -4.11 4.38 0.67
N PRO A 94 -4.03 4.08 -0.64
CA PRO A 94 -4.06 5.03 -1.75
C PRO A 94 -5.50 5.55 -2.05
N SER A 95 -5.66 6.82 -2.43
CA SER A 95 -6.94 7.35 -2.93
C SER A 95 -6.91 7.52 -4.46
N GLY A 96 -7.99 7.99 -5.06
CA GLY A 96 -8.08 8.26 -6.49
C GLY A 96 -8.42 6.98 -7.24
N SER A 97 -7.50 6.51 -8.07
CA SER A 97 -7.67 5.23 -8.76
C SER A 97 -7.37 4.06 -7.83
N VAL A 98 -8.42 3.44 -7.31
CA VAL A 98 -8.30 2.44 -6.24
C VAL A 98 -8.20 1.04 -6.83
N GLU A 99 -8.80 0.84 -8.00
CA GLU A 99 -8.89 -0.42 -8.69
C GLU A 99 -7.57 -0.84 -9.36
N ASP A 100 -6.71 0.12 -9.72
CA ASP A 100 -5.43 -0.06 -10.41
C ASP A 100 -4.21 0.08 -9.49
N ARG A 101 -4.27 0.93 -8.46
CA ARG A 101 -3.19 1.15 -7.49
C ARG A 101 -3.06 0.00 -6.52
N ILE A 102 -1.81 -0.33 -6.17
CA ILE A 102 -1.51 -1.32 -5.13
C ILE A 102 -0.53 -0.76 -4.10
N VAL A 103 -0.83 -0.99 -2.82
CA VAL A 103 0.03 -0.69 -1.68
C VAL A 103 0.20 -1.97 -0.88
N TRP A 104 1.42 -2.44 -0.67
CA TRP A 104 1.66 -3.66 0.08
C TRP A 104 2.82 -3.53 1.06
N MET A 105 2.70 -4.25 2.18
CA MET A 105 3.76 -4.40 3.16
C MET A 105 4.48 -5.71 2.93
N HIS A 106 5.78 -5.61 2.69
CA HIS A 106 6.72 -6.72 2.61
C HIS A 106 7.55 -6.79 3.90
N VAL A 107 7.69 -7.98 4.48
CA VAL A 107 8.46 -8.19 5.71
C VAL A 107 9.50 -9.27 5.50
N GLU A 108 10.76 -8.95 5.78
CA GLU A 108 11.87 -9.88 5.71
C GLU A 108 12.63 -9.92 7.03
N ALA A 109 13.09 -11.11 7.41
CA ALA A 109 14.07 -11.31 8.47
C ALA A 109 15.41 -11.74 7.83
N VAL A 110 16.51 -11.12 8.27
CA VAL A 110 17.86 -11.43 7.80
C VAL A 110 18.69 -11.85 9.00
N ASP A 111 19.21 -13.08 8.98
CA ASP A 111 20.04 -13.60 10.07
C ASP A 111 21.48 -13.07 10.01
N SER A 112 22.28 -13.40 11.03
CA SER A 112 23.67 -12.90 11.17
C SER A 112 24.61 -13.37 10.05
N LYS A 113 24.21 -14.34 9.24
CA LYS A 113 24.95 -14.82 8.06
C LYS A 113 24.38 -14.28 6.75
N GLY A 114 23.37 -13.41 6.81
CA GLY A 114 22.75 -12.78 5.66
C GLY A 114 21.69 -13.63 4.97
N LYS A 115 21.25 -14.74 5.57
CA LYS A 115 20.15 -15.54 5.00
C LYS A 115 18.83 -14.79 5.22
N VAL A 116 18.08 -14.64 4.13
CA VAL A 116 16.82 -13.90 4.10
C VAL A 116 15.64 -14.85 4.23
N TYR A 117 14.67 -14.46 5.05
CA TYR A 117 13.40 -15.15 5.25
C TYR A 117 12.27 -14.18 4.98
N HIS A 118 11.36 -14.53 4.07
CA HIS A 118 10.11 -13.79 3.88
C HIS A 118 9.12 -14.16 5.00
N LEU A 119 8.51 -13.15 5.61
CA LEU A 119 7.54 -13.30 6.70
C LEU A 119 6.13 -12.94 6.20
N PRO A 120 5.28 -13.93 5.86
CA PRO A 120 3.89 -13.66 5.49
C PRO A 120 3.11 -13.10 6.67
N VAL A 121 2.05 -12.34 6.40
CA VAL A 121 1.17 -11.82 7.46
C VAL A 121 0.26 -12.91 8.04
N ASP A 122 -0.01 -12.79 9.33
CA ASP A 122 -1.04 -13.58 9.99
C ASP A 122 -2.42 -13.13 9.49
N LYS A 123 -3.29 -14.10 9.18
CA LYS A 123 -4.68 -13.83 8.79
C LYS A 123 -5.49 -13.33 9.98
N LYS A 124 -6.35 -12.35 9.74
CA LYS A 124 -7.27 -11.75 10.73
C LYS A 124 -8.68 -12.34 10.67
N GLY A 125 -9.06 -12.97 9.56
CA GLY A 125 -10.33 -13.66 9.39
C GLY A 125 -11.52 -12.76 9.04
N PHE A 126 -11.30 -11.53 8.56
CA PHE A 126 -12.40 -10.67 8.12
C PHE A 126 -12.85 -11.02 6.69
N SER A 127 -14.11 -10.71 6.36
CA SER A 127 -14.66 -10.96 5.02
C SER A 127 -13.90 -10.19 3.94
N GLY A 128 -13.48 -10.88 2.87
CA GLY A 128 -12.71 -10.29 1.78
C GLY A 128 -11.22 -10.13 2.06
N GLU A 129 -10.72 -10.67 3.19
CA GLU A 129 -9.29 -10.63 3.53
C GLU A 129 -8.40 -11.27 2.45
N GLU A 130 -8.91 -12.26 1.71
CA GLU A 130 -8.20 -12.91 0.61
C GLU A 130 -7.79 -11.97 -0.52
N TYR A 131 -8.44 -10.81 -0.66
CA TYR A 131 -8.06 -9.74 -1.60
C TYR A 131 -7.03 -8.77 -1.00
N THR A 132 -6.69 -8.94 0.28
CA THR A 132 -5.74 -8.11 1.01
C THR A 132 -4.46 -8.87 1.35
N ILE A 133 -4.28 -10.10 0.85
CA ILE A 133 -3.05 -10.88 1.04
C ILE A 133 -2.56 -11.33 -0.33
N GLY A 134 -1.27 -11.13 -0.61
CA GLY A 134 -0.65 -11.45 -1.89
C GLY A 134 -0.87 -12.92 -2.23
N ALA A 135 -1.32 -13.20 -3.44
CA ALA A 135 -1.59 -14.57 -3.86
C ALA A 135 -1.26 -14.76 -5.34
N ASP A 136 -0.86 -15.98 -5.70
CA ASP A 136 -0.67 -16.38 -7.08
C ASP A 136 -1.98 -16.90 -7.68
N VAL A 137 -2.88 -15.97 -8.00
CA VAL A 137 -4.19 -16.24 -8.60
C VAL A 137 -4.47 -15.28 -9.75
N LEU A 138 -5.33 -15.68 -10.69
CA LEU A 138 -5.77 -14.84 -11.80
C LEU A 138 -6.94 -13.93 -11.42
N ALA A 139 -6.99 -12.74 -12.02
CA ALA A 139 -8.09 -11.77 -11.94
C ALA A 139 -8.26 -11.02 -13.27
N TYR A 140 -9.18 -10.05 -13.32
CA TYR A 140 -9.35 -9.14 -14.45
C TYR A 140 -9.83 -9.81 -15.74
N GLN A 141 -10.59 -10.91 -15.62
CA GLN A 141 -11.13 -11.66 -16.75
C GLN A 141 -12.07 -10.83 -17.62
N ASP A 142 -12.70 -9.81 -17.04
CA ASP A 142 -13.61 -8.95 -17.76
C ASP A 142 -12.92 -8.05 -18.80
N MET A 143 -11.59 -7.90 -18.75
CA MET A 143 -10.82 -7.27 -19.84
C MET A 143 -11.06 -7.98 -21.19
N GLY A 144 -11.46 -9.26 -21.17
CA GLY A 144 -11.91 -10.00 -22.35
C GLY A 144 -13.02 -9.29 -23.15
N ILE A 145 -13.84 -8.44 -22.51
CA ILE A 145 -14.87 -7.65 -23.21
C ILE A 145 -14.21 -6.65 -24.16
N ALA A 146 -13.24 -5.87 -23.68
CA ALA A 146 -12.53 -4.88 -24.49
C ALA A 146 -11.61 -5.53 -25.53
N LEU A 147 -11.06 -6.70 -25.20
CA LEU A 147 -10.21 -7.50 -26.09
C LEU A 147 -11.02 -8.27 -27.16
N ASN A 148 -12.35 -8.30 -27.06
CA ASN A 148 -13.22 -9.16 -27.85
C ASN A 148 -12.81 -10.66 -27.77
N ASP A 149 -12.39 -11.09 -26.58
CA ASP A 149 -12.01 -12.46 -26.25
C ASP A 149 -12.85 -12.98 -25.07
N PRO A 150 -13.94 -13.73 -25.32
CA PRO A 150 -14.78 -14.28 -24.26
C PRO A 150 -14.07 -15.38 -23.44
N ASN A 151 -12.94 -15.91 -23.91
CA ASN A 151 -12.17 -16.94 -23.24
C ASN A 151 -10.97 -16.40 -22.46
N PHE A 152 -10.80 -15.07 -22.42
CA PHE A 152 -9.71 -14.42 -21.73
C PHE A 152 -9.64 -14.86 -20.26
N LYS A 153 -8.49 -15.44 -19.86
CA LYS A 153 -8.31 -16.06 -18.54
C LYS A 153 -8.04 -15.06 -17.42
N GLY A 154 -7.80 -13.81 -17.77
CA GLY A 154 -7.28 -12.81 -16.83
C GLY A 154 -5.76 -12.79 -16.79
N VAL A 155 -5.22 -11.93 -15.95
CA VAL A 155 -3.78 -11.85 -15.64
C VAL A 155 -3.56 -12.11 -14.16
N GLN A 156 -2.29 -12.30 -13.75
CA GLN A 156 -1.94 -12.47 -12.35
C GLN A 156 -2.44 -11.25 -11.54
N ARG A 157 -3.09 -11.50 -10.39
CA ARG A 157 -3.84 -10.47 -9.66
C ARG A 157 -3.00 -9.37 -9.03
N ASP A 158 -1.81 -9.66 -8.52
CA ASP A 158 -1.10 -8.79 -7.58
C ASP A 158 0.30 -8.36 -8.03
N GLY A 159 1.12 -9.29 -8.52
CA GLY A 159 2.48 -9.05 -9.00
C GLY A 159 3.50 -8.87 -7.88
N ILE A 160 3.20 -9.36 -6.67
CA ILE A 160 3.99 -9.19 -5.45
C ILE A 160 4.19 -10.54 -4.74
N PRO A 161 5.11 -10.64 -3.76
CA PRO A 161 5.32 -11.85 -2.97
C PRO A 161 4.02 -12.37 -2.32
N VAL A 162 3.81 -13.68 -2.40
CA VAL A 162 2.65 -14.36 -1.80
C VAL A 162 2.72 -14.25 -0.28
N GLY A 163 1.64 -13.77 0.35
CA GLY A 163 1.59 -13.58 1.81
C GLY A 163 1.87 -12.16 2.29
N ASP A 164 2.27 -11.23 1.40
CA ASP A 164 2.37 -9.81 1.74
C ASP A 164 0.99 -9.19 1.99
N ARG A 165 0.88 -8.27 2.97
CA ARG A 165 -0.39 -7.56 3.23
C ARG A 165 -0.59 -6.45 2.22
N ILE A 166 -1.72 -6.43 1.53
CA ILE A 166 -2.15 -5.34 0.65
C ILE A 166 -3.22 -4.47 1.30
N PHE A 167 -3.05 -3.15 1.17
CA PHE A 167 -3.99 -2.12 1.60
C PHE A 167 -4.77 -1.61 0.39
N ARG A 168 -5.90 -2.25 0.07
CA ARG A 168 -6.73 -1.95 -1.11
C ARG A 168 -8.23 -2.00 -0.81
N MET A 169 -9.03 -1.62 -1.80
CA MET A 169 -10.44 -1.97 -1.90
C MET A 169 -10.65 -2.64 -3.26
N ALA A 170 -10.97 -3.93 -3.30
CA ALA A 170 -11.17 -4.64 -4.55
C ALA A 170 -12.47 -4.16 -5.24
N TYR A 171 -12.45 -4.02 -6.56
CA TYR A 171 -13.62 -3.68 -7.36
C TYR A 171 -14.07 -4.96 -8.05
N PHE A 172 -15.38 -5.18 -8.11
CA PHE A 172 -15.94 -6.41 -8.68
C PHE A 172 -16.86 -6.12 -9.86
N ASP A 173 -16.70 -6.92 -10.91
CA ASP A 173 -17.56 -6.90 -12.09
C ASP A 173 -18.95 -7.49 -11.79
N PRO A 174 -19.89 -7.53 -12.76
CA PRO A 174 -21.23 -8.06 -12.51
C PRO A 174 -21.29 -9.54 -12.12
N GLN A 175 -20.21 -10.28 -12.39
CA GLN A 175 -20.02 -11.71 -12.13
C GLN A 175 -19.27 -11.96 -10.81
N GLY A 176 -18.88 -10.89 -10.10
CA GLY A 176 -18.18 -10.98 -8.82
C GLY A 176 -16.67 -11.19 -8.93
N ARG A 177 -16.08 -11.01 -10.13
CA ARG A 177 -14.64 -11.15 -10.36
C ARG A 177 -13.94 -9.81 -10.14
N MET A 178 -12.71 -9.83 -9.62
CA MET A 178 -11.96 -8.60 -9.42
C MET A 178 -11.65 -7.93 -10.77
N THR A 179 -11.90 -6.63 -10.86
CA THR A 179 -11.78 -5.83 -12.09
C THR A 179 -11.03 -4.52 -11.85
N ILE A 180 -10.36 -4.04 -12.90
CA ILE A 180 -9.86 -2.67 -13.03
C ILE A 180 -10.74 -1.80 -13.95
N GLN A 181 -11.71 -2.41 -14.64
CA GLN A 181 -12.58 -1.73 -15.58
C GLN A 181 -13.66 -0.98 -14.81
N GLN A 182 -13.36 0.27 -14.51
CA GLN A 182 -14.23 1.20 -13.79
C GLN A 182 -15.67 1.23 -14.31
N TRP A 183 -15.85 1.18 -15.64
CA TRP A 183 -17.16 1.22 -16.28
C TRP A 183 -17.98 -0.06 -16.07
N ASN A 184 -17.32 -1.19 -15.79
CA ASN A 184 -17.93 -2.50 -15.58
C ASN A 184 -18.05 -2.85 -14.08
N THR A 185 -17.72 -1.94 -13.18
CA THR A 185 -17.78 -2.21 -11.73
C THR A 185 -19.24 -2.26 -11.25
N LYS A 186 -19.64 -3.38 -10.63
CA LYS A 186 -20.95 -3.56 -9.99
C LYS A 186 -20.90 -3.34 -8.47
N SER A 187 -19.85 -3.82 -7.81
CA SER A 187 -19.73 -3.74 -6.35
C SER A 187 -18.28 -3.51 -5.91
N LEU A 188 -18.14 -3.08 -4.66
CA LEU A 188 -16.87 -2.82 -4.00
C LEU A 188 -16.70 -3.83 -2.87
N GLY A 189 -15.48 -4.32 -2.67
CA GLY A 189 -15.12 -5.19 -1.56
C GLY A 189 -14.82 -4.44 -0.27
N THR A 190 -14.31 -5.16 0.72
CA THR A 190 -13.83 -4.58 1.97
C THR A 190 -12.74 -3.55 1.68
N ASP A 191 -12.95 -2.31 2.16
CA ASP A 191 -11.97 -1.25 2.04
C ASP A 191 -10.90 -1.36 3.13
N TYR A 192 -9.77 -1.97 2.78
CA TYR A 192 -8.63 -2.18 3.67
C TYR A 192 -7.52 -1.13 3.50
N ARG A 193 -7.83 0.00 2.86
CA ARG A 193 -6.91 1.15 2.76
C ARG A 193 -6.78 1.87 4.09
N ILE A 194 -5.75 2.70 4.25
CA ILE A 194 -5.47 3.39 5.52
C ILE A 194 -6.07 4.80 5.47
N GLY A 195 -7.10 5.03 6.26
CA GLY A 195 -7.81 6.30 6.36
C GLY A 195 -7.07 7.40 7.10
N PRO A 196 -7.57 8.65 7.03
CA PRO A 196 -6.96 9.79 7.69
C PRO A 196 -6.97 9.62 9.21
N ARG A 197 -5.79 9.70 9.85
CA ARG A 197 -5.55 9.39 11.27
C ARG A 197 -5.92 7.97 11.69
N GLU A 198 -6.05 7.05 10.74
CA GLU A 198 -6.20 5.63 11.04
C GLU A 198 -4.83 5.00 11.32
N THR A 199 -4.81 4.09 12.28
CA THR A 199 -3.71 3.15 12.50
C THR A 199 -4.24 1.74 12.26
N LYS A 200 -3.55 0.96 11.43
CA LYS A 200 -3.76 -0.48 11.30
C LYS A 200 -2.58 -1.22 11.95
N LEU A 201 -2.88 -2.33 12.62
CA LEU A 201 -1.87 -3.23 13.19
C LEU A 201 -1.86 -4.52 12.40
N GLU A 202 -0.74 -4.88 11.78
CA GLU A 202 -0.52 -6.18 11.17
C GLU A 202 0.40 -7.03 12.04
N THR A 203 0.33 -8.34 11.90
CA THR A 203 1.24 -9.25 12.59
C THR A 203 1.85 -10.25 11.62
N CYS A 204 3.10 -10.61 11.88
CA CYS A 204 3.81 -11.70 11.23
C CYS A 204 4.37 -12.60 12.33
N THR A 205 4.04 -13.88 12.32
CA THR A 205 4.61 -14.85 13.24
C THR A 205 5.72 -15.65 12.54
N PHE A 206 6.94 -15.55 13.05
CA PHE A 206 8.10 -16.27 12.51
C PHE A 206 8.53 -17.35 13.50
N ARG A 207 8.29 -18.61 13.13
CA ARG A 207 8.91 -19.74 13.84
C ARG A 207 10.33 -19.91 13.35
N LEU A 208 11.30 -19.63 14.22
CA LEU A 208 12.72 -19.67 13.90
C LEU A 208 13.09 -21.07 13.38
N PRO A 209 13.65 -21.21 12.16
CA PRO A 209 14.11 -22.49 11.66
C PRO A 209 15.28 -23.02 12.50
N ASP A 210 15.39 -24.34 12.67
CA ASP A 210 16.49 -24.97 13.46
C ASP A 210 17.90 -24.55 12.99
N GLY A 211 18.05 -24.24 11.70
CA GLY A 211 19.31 -23.79 11.09
C GLY A 211 19.50 -22.26 11.03
N VAL A 212 18.70 -21.48 11.75
CA VAL A 212 18.90 -20.01 11.83
C VAL A 212 20.24 -19.70 12.48
N ALA A 213 20.96 -18.71 11.95
CA ALA A 213 22.26 -18.36 12.52
C ALA A 213 22.11 -17.62 13.86
N LEU A 214 22.93 -18.01 14.84
CA LEU A 214 23.05 -17.29 16.12
C LEU A 214 23.55 -15.86 15.90
N GLY A 215 23.11 -14.92 16.73
CA GLY A 215 23.43 -13.50 16.59
C GLY A 215 22.20 -12.66 16.27
N ASP A 216 22.41 -11.54 15.58
CA ASP A 216 21.32 -10.58 15.35
C ASP A 216 20.45 -11.03 14.17
N LEU A 217 19.14 -11.19 14.42
CA LEU A 217 18.11 -11.31 13.39
C LEU A 217 17.50 -9.93 13.17
N THR A 218 17.78 -9.32 12.02
CA THR A 218 17.22 -8.02 11.65
C THR A 218 15.94 -8.22 10.86
N VAL A 219 14.82 -7.72 11.37
CA VAL A 219 13.51 -7.79 10.71
C VAL A 219 13.12 -6.43 10.19
N THR A 220 12.85 -6.34 8.90
CA THR A 220 12.53 -5.09 8.20
C THR A 220 11.15 -5.20 7.57
N ALA A 221 10.28 -4.23 7.88
CA ALA A 221 9.02 -4.02 7.18
C ALA A 221 9.18 -2.85 6.19
N VAL A 222 8.81 -3.07 4.93
CA VAL A 222 8.80 -2.07 3.87
C VAL A 222 7.38 -1.95 3.32
N LEU A 223 6.84 -0.73 3.30
CA LEU A 223 5.57 -0.44 2.64
C LEU A 223 5.86 0.13 1.26
N ASN A 224 5.34 -0.54 0.24
CA ASN A 224 5.55 -0.22 -1.16
C ASN A 224 4.26 0.29 -1.80
N TYR A 225 4.40 1.05 -2.88
CA TYR A 225 3.31 1.59 -3.69
C TYR A 225 3.63 1.41 -5.17
N GLN A 226 2.63 1.06 -5.97
CA GLN A 226 2.66 1.13 -7.43
C GLN A 226 1.42 1.86 -7.95
N LYS A 227 1.61 2.65 -9.01
CA LYS A 227 0.53 3.42 -9.65
C LYS A 227 -0.44 2.50 -10.37
N LEU A 228 0.09 1.43 -10.99
CA LEU A 228 -0.65 0.37 -11.66
C LEU A 228 -0.10 -1.00 -11.24
N VAL A 229 -0.99 -1.95 -10.93
CA VAL A 229 -0.63 -3.36 -10.69
C VAL A 229 0.18 -3.91 -11.86
N LYS A 230 1.41 -4.36 -11.59
CA LYS A 230 2.39 -4.70 -12.62
C LYS A 230 1.91 -5.71 -13.67
N PRO A 231 1.27 -6.85 -13.33
CA PRO A 231 0.73 -7.79 -14.32
C PRO A 231 -0.21 -7.15 -15.35
N VAL A 232 -1.02 -6.17 -14.93
CA VAL A 232 -1.91 -5.42 -15.82
C VAL A 232 -1.09 -4.48 -16.71
N ALA A 233 -0.15 -3.74 -16.13
CA ALA A 233 0.73 -2.84 -16.86
C ALA A 233 1.51 -3.58 -17.97
N ASP A 234 2.10 -4.72 -17.62
CA ASP A 234 2.87 -5.57 -18.52
C ASP A 234 1.98 -6.11 -19.66
N PHE A 235 0.77 -6.58 -19.33
CA PHE A 235 -0.17 -7.09 -20.33
C PHE A 235 -0.64 -6.02 -21.32
N LEU A 236 -0.90 -4.80 -20.84
CA LEU A 236 -1.37 -3.68 -21.66
C LEU A 236 -0.22 -2.92 -22.36
N GLY A 237 1.04 -3.28 -22.12
CA GLY A 237 2.21 -2.59 -22.68
C GLY A 237 2.36 -1.16 -22.16
N VAL A 238 1.94 -0.89 -20.93
CA VAL A 238 2.09 0.43 -20.29
C VAL A 238 3.57 0.67 -19.99
N PRO A 239 4.09 1.91 -20.14
CA PRO A 239 5.46 2.26 -19.76
C PRO A 239 5.85 1.76 -18.36
N ALA A 240 7.08 1.26 -18.22
CA ALA A 240 7.54 0.58 -17.02
C ALA A 240 7.53 1.48 -15.77
N ASP A 241 7.67 2.79 -15.94
CA ASP A 241 7.58 3.78 -14.87
C ASP A 241 6.18 3.84 -14.25
N GLU A 242 5.10 3.47 -14.97
CA GLU A 242 3.76 3.41 -14.40
C GLU A 242 3.54 2.22 -13.44
N ALA A 243 4.40 1.21 -13.52
CA ALA A 243 4.41 0.06 -12.61
C ALA A 243 5.67 0.00 -11.74
N GLU A 244 6.44 1.10 -11.66
CA GLU A 244 7.62 1.14 -10.79
C GLU A 244 7.22 1.04 -9.31
N VAL A 245 8.03 0.34 -8.54
CA VAL A 245 7.84 0.26 -7.09
C VAL A 245 8.39 1.53 -6.45
N ILE A 246 7.52 2.28 -5.77
CA ILE A 246 7.89 3.42 -4.95
C ILE A 246 7.81 3.00 -3.48
N GLU A 247 8.93 3.04 -2.79
CA GLU A 247 8.94 2.84 -1.34
C GLU A 247 8.20 4.00 -0.66
N VAL A 248 7.17 3.67 0.12
CA VAL A 248 6.44 4.62 0.96
C VAL A 248 7.21 4.86 2.25
N ASN A 249 7.62 3.80 2.93
CA ASN A 249 8.38 3.88 4.17
C ASN A 249 9.02 2.52 4.53
N ARG A 250 9.96 2.54 5.48
CA ARG A 250 10.58 1.34 6.06
C ARG A 250 10.86 1.50 7.54
N HIS A 251 10.84 0.40 8.28
CA HIS A 251 11.31 0.34 9.66
C HIS A 251 11.89 -1.05 9.96
N SER A 252 12.95 -1.09 10.76
CA SER A 252 13.61 -2.33 11.16
C SER A 252 13.64 -2.48 12.68
N THR A 253 13.68 -3.72 13.15
CA THR A 253 13.93 -4.09 14.55
C THR A 253 14.85 -5.29 14.59
N THR A 254 15.48 -5.54 15.74
CA THR A 254 16.36 -6.68 15.94
C THR A 254 15.86 -7.56 17.07
N VAL A 255 16.07 -8.87 16.91
CA VAL A 255 15.93 -9.93 17.92
C VAL A 255 17.27 -10.67 17.99
N LYS A 256 17.74 -10.98 19.20
CA LYS A 256 18.95 -11.78 19.40
C LYS A 256 18.61 -13.26 19.35
N ILE A 257 19.29 -14.00 18.49
CA ILE A 257 19.21 -15.45 18.42
C ILE A 257 20.34 -16.04 19.27
N VAL A 258 19.97 -16.81 20.28
CA VAL A 258 20.87 -17.47 21.25
C VAL A 258 20.75 -18.99 21.15
N ASP A 259 21.63 -19.70 21.85
CA ASP A 259 21.71 -21.17 21.85
C ASP A 259 20.68 -21.85 22.76
#